data_AF-A0A1R1BAC0-F1
#
_entry.id   AF-A0A1R1BAC0-F1
#
_cell.length_a   1.000
_cell.length_b   1.000
_cell.length_c   1.000
_cell.angle_alpha   90.00
_cell.angle_beta   90.00
_cell.angle_gamma   90.00
#
_symmetry.space_group_name_H-M   'P 1'
#
loop_
_entity.id
_entity.type
_entity.pdbx_description
1 polymer ?
#
loop_
_entity_poly.entity_id
_entity_poly.type
_entity_poly.pdbx_seq_one_letter_code
_entity_poly.pdbx_strand_id
1 'polypeptide(L)'
;MVHWTNHWSGKLQDNDSQDLWSATEDPLSRLDQQWFKEKRKLIADESAFVYQMREGTLEQHVWCSLPHTTYTALTPDNPPSGQRTSFITTVPVEQQVIFVQALHYDACEGNQVLGRLEVAEWTADTLQISWNHADSQASYHIHLLDGKVYIEKLV
;
A
#
# COMPACT_ATOMS: atom_id res chain seq x y z
N MET A 1 -16.30 -6.89 -5.94
CA MET A 1 -14.87 -6.54 -6.08
C MET A 1 -14.69 -5.11 -5.62
N VAL A 2 -13.81 -4.90 -4.64
CA VAL A 2 -13.37 -3.58 -4.19
C VAL A 2 -11.96 -3.36 -4.71
N HIS A 3 -11.67 -2.12 -5.15
CA HIS A 3 -10.34 -1.70 -5.57
C HIS A 3 -9.89 -0.57 -4.64
N TRP A 4 -8.73 -0.74 -4.01
CA TRP A 4 -8.05 0.33 -3.29
C TRP A 4 -6.82 0.73 -4.08
N THR A 5 -6.70 2.01 -4.42
CA THR A 5 -5.67 2.52 -5.32
C THR A 5 -4.96 3.71 -4.71
N ASN A 6 -3.63 3.67 -4.72
CA ASN A 6 -2.78 4.81 -4.44
C ASN A 6 -2.01 5.23 -5.69
N HIS A 7 -1.78 6.53 -5.84
CA HIS A 7 -1.02 7.10 -6.95
C HIS A 7 0.12 7.92 -6.39
N TRP A 8 1.36 7.50 -6.68
CA TRP A 8 2.57 8.15 -6.21
C TRP A 8 3.32 8.74 -7.38
N SER A 9 3.57 10.05 -7.38
CA SER A 9 4.45 10.74 -8.34
C SER A 9 5.94 10.43 -8.08
N GLY A 10 6.24 9.15 -7.91
CA GLY A 10 7.55 8.56 -7.74
C GLY A 10 7.60 7.19 -8.42
N LYS A 11 8.79 6.61 -8.48
CA LYS A 11 9.04 5.30 -9.10
C LYS A 11 9.17 4.25 -8.00
N LEU A 12 8.40 3.17 -8.08
CA LEU A 12 8.63 2.00 -7.21
C LEU A 12 10.07 1.51 -7.39
N GLN A 13 10.82 1.42 -6.29
CA GLN A 13 12.12 0.80 -6.27
C GLN A 13 11.89 -0.72 -6.32
N ASP A 14 12.38 -1.35 -7.37
CA ASP A 14 12.42 -2.81 -7.42
C ASP A 14 13.52 -3.23 -6.45
N ASN A 15 13.16 -3.82 -5.31
CA ASN A 15 14.14 -4.55 -4.50
C ASN A 15 14.75 -5.63 -5.43
N ASP A 16 16.07 -5.77 -5.44
CA ASP A 16 16.87 -6.56 -6.41
C ASP A 16 16.47 -8.04 -6.61
N SER A 17 15.43 -8.52 -5.93
CA SER A 17 14.75 -9.79 -6.21
C SER A 17 13.85 -9.68 -7.44
N GLN A 18 14.34 -10.19 -8.57
CA GLN A 18 13.60 -10.34 -9.84
C GLN A 18 12.31 -11.20 -9.74
N ASP A 19 11.99 -11.73 -8.55
CA ASP A 19 10.90 -12.67 -8.30
C ASP A 19 9.69 -12.07 -7.55
N LEU A 20 9.67 -10.78 -7.21
CA LEU A 20 8.53 -10.18 -6.47
C LEU A 20 7.32 -9.93 -7.37
N TRP A 21 7.56 -9.54 -8.62
CA TRP A 21 6.55 -9.01 -9.53
C TRP A 21 6.57 -9.77 -10.86
N SER A 22 5.40 -10.18 -11.35
CA SER A 22 5.25 -10.74 -12.69
C SER A 22 4.51 -9.76 -13.60
N ALA A 23 4.91 -9.61 -14.86
CA ALA A 23 4.09 -8.92 -15.86
C ALA A 23 2.70 -9.56 -15.94
N THR A 24 1.66 -8.75 -16.16
CA THR A 24 0.27 -9.25 -16.24
C THR A 24 -0.55 -8.50 -17.27
N GLU A 25 -1.52 -9.20 -17.87
CA GLU A 25 -2.53 -8.59 -18.73
C GLU A 25 -3.88 -8.37 -18.03
N ASP A 26 -3.99 -8.72 -16.75
CA ASP A 26 -5.21 -8.55 -15.96
C ASP A 26 -5.77 -7.12 -16.07
N PRO A 27 -7.09 -6.95 -16.17
CA PRO A 27 -7.71 -5.63 -16.09
C PRO A 27 -7.63 -5.10 -14.65
N LEU A 28 -7.01 -3.94 -14.45
CA LEU A 28 -6.73 -3.41 -13.11
C LEU A 28 -7.90 -2.62 -12.51
N SER A 29 -8.83 -2.15 -13.35
CA SER A 29 -10.00 -1.38 -12.93
C SER A 29 -11.07 -1.36 -14.04
N ARG A 30 -12.19 -0.67 -13.81
CA ARG A 30 -13.19 -0.37 -14.85
C ARG A 30 -12.77 0.77 -15.79
N LEU A 31 -11.68 1.48 -15.47
CA LEU A 31 -11.17 2.53 -16.34
C LEU A 31 -10.57 1.92 -17.61
N ASP A 32 -10.35 2.77 -18.61
CA ASP A 32 -9.73 2.33 -19.83
C ASP A 32 -8.30 1.82 -19.57
N GLN A 33 -8.06 0.56 -19.96
CA GLN A 33 -6.82 -0.14 -19.68
C GLN A 33 -5.62 0.45 -20.42
N GLN A 34 -5.84 1.25 -21.48
CA GLN A 34 -4.77 1.93 -22.19
C GLN A 34 -3.96 2.90 -21.31
N TRP A 35 -4.54 3.37 -20.20
CA TRP A 35 -3.88 4.28 -19.27
C TRP A 35 -2.95 3.58 -18.28
N PHE A 36 -3.02 2.25 -18.17
CA PHE A 36 -2.18 1.44 -17.28
C PHE A 36 -1.09 0.77 -18.10
N LYS A 37 0.13 1.30 -18.00
CA LYS A 37 1.32 0.78 -18.69
C LYS A 37 2.13 -0.07 -17.72
N GLU A 38 2.92 -1.01 -18.26
CA GLU A 38 3.84 -1.85 -17.48
C GLU A 38 3.15 -2.50 -16.27
N LYS A 39 1.98 -3.11 -16.51
CA LYS A 39 1.17 -3.77 -15.48
C LYS A 39 1.97 -4.94 -14.90
N ARG A 40 2.10 -4.96 -13.57
CA ARG A 40 2.73 -6.05 -12.84
C ARG A 40 1.82 -6.51 -11.70
N LYS A 41 1.84 -7.80 -11.43
CA LYS A 41 1.13 -8.47 -10.32
C LYS A 41 2.15 -8.92 -9.30
N LEU A 42 1.88 -8.66 -8.02
CA LEU A 42 2.71 -9.14 -6.93
C LEU A 42 2.50 -10.66 -6.79
N ILE A 43 3.59 -11.41 -6.77
CA ILE A 43 3.57 -12.88 -6.63
C ILE A 43 4.21 -13.37 -5.32
N ALA A 44 4.93 -12.50 -4.62
CA ALA A 44 5.51 -12.77 -3.31
C ALA A 44 4.60 -12.25 -2.18
N ASP A 45 4.80 -12.80 -0.98
CA ASP A 45 4.19 -12.29 0.25
C ASP A 45 4.99 -11.08 0.76
N GLU A 46 4.77 -9.94 0.11
CA GLU A 46 5.41 -8.67 0.44
C GLU A 46 4.35 -7.64 0.81
N SER A 47 4.65 -6.85 1.85
CA SER A 47 3.75 -5.83 2.39
C SER A 47 4.39 -4.45 2.50
N ALA A 48 5.70 -4.36 2.26
CA ALA A 48 6.48 -3.13 2.30
C ALA A 48 7.00 -2.77 0.90
N PHE A 49 6.83 -1.50 0.53
CA PHE A 49 7.21 -0.97 -0.78
C PHE A 49 7.91 0.38 -0.61
N VAL A 50 8.99 0.60 -1.36
CA VAL A 50 9.70 1.87 -1.35
C VAL A 50 9.58 2.53 -2.70
N TYR A 51 9.32 3.83 -2.71
CA TYR A 51 9.24 4.65 -3.90
C TYR A 51 10.35 5.69 -3.87
N GLN A 52 11.10 5.78 -4.95
CA GLN A 52 11.97 6.91 -5.22
C GLN A 52 11.10 8.10 -5.64
N MET A 53 11.03 9.10 -4.77
CA MET A 53 10.31 10.34 -5.06
C MET A 53 11.26 11.34 -5.74
N ARG A 54 10.72 12.48 -6.17
CA ARG A 54 11.55 13.57 -6.74
C ARG A 54 12.59 14.08 -5.74
N GLU A 55 12.20 14.15 -4.47
CA GLU A 55 13.03 14.49 -3.33
C GLU A 55 12.82 13.38 -2.31
N GLY A 56 13.89 12.66 -1.93
CA GLY A 56 13.81 11.61 -0.93
C GLY A 56 13.05 10.35 -1.34
N THR A 57 12.59 9.60 -0.33
CA THR A 57 11.92 8.30 -0.50
C THR A 57 10.60 8.24 0.26
N LEU A 58 9.65 7.48 -0.29
CA LEU A 58 8.40 7.13 0.39
C LEU A 58 8.39 5.63 0.66
N GLU A 59 8.30 5.26 1.92
CA GLU A 59 8.03 3.91 2.37
C GLU A 59 6.52 3.74 2.57
N GLN A 60 5.97 2.68 1.99
CA GLN A 60 4.58 2.29 2.11
C GLN A 60 4.50 0.88 2.68
N HIS A 61 3.78 0.72 3.79
CA HIS A 61 3.37 -0.58 4.30
C HIS A 61 1.88 -0.75 4.15
N VAL A 62 1.45 -1.95 3.77
CA VAL A 62 0.04 -2.26 3.58
C VAL A 62 -0.35 -3.55 4.26
N TRP A 63 -1.58 -3.58 4.77
CA TRP A 63 -2.22 -4.79 5.24
C TRP A 63 -3.70 -4.79 4.84
N CYS A 64 -4.24 -5.98 4.57
CA CYS A 64 -5.63 -6.16 4.17
C CYS A 64 -6.21 -7.36 4.92
N SER A 65 -7.41 -7.20 5.48
CA SER A 65 -8.07 -8.23 6.30
C SER A 65 -8.54 -9.46 5.53
N LEU A 66 -8.56 -9.38 4.19
CA LEU A 66 -8.98 -10.47 3.31
C LEU A 66 -7.87 -10.83 2.32
N PRO A 67 -7.89 -12.06 1.78
CA PRO A 67 -7.07 -12.43 0.63
C PRO A 67 -7.27 -11.44 -0.52
N HIS A 68 -6.17 -10.95 -1.05
CA HIS A 68 -6.18 -9.88 -2.04
C HIS A 68 -5.15 -10.14 -3.13
N THR A 69 -5.26 -9.38 -4.21
CA THR A 69 -4.22 -9.32 -5.23
C THR A 69 -3.73 -7.90 -5.35
N THR A 70 -2.41 -7.75 -5.35
CA THR A 70 -1.75 -6.46 -5.48
C THR A 70 -1.14 -6.35 -6.87
N TYR A 71 -1.31 -5.16 -7.44
CA TYR A 71 -0.82 -4.79 -8.75
C TYR A 71 -0.10 -3.46 -8.68
N THR A 72 0.81 -3.26 -9.62
CA THR A 72 1.42 -1.97 -9.92
C THR A 72 1.33 -1.68 -11.40
N ALA A 73 1.21 -0.41 -11.76
CA ALA A 73 1.23 0.05 -13.15
C ALA A 73 1.72 1.50 -13.21
N LEU A 74 2.33 1.87 -14.33
CA LEU A 74 2.57 3.27 -14.65
C LEU A 74 1.29 3.89 -15.20
N THR A 75 0.96 5.07 -14.69
CA THR A 75 -0.18 5.87 -15.16
C THR A 75 0.28 7.30 -15.41
N PRO A 76 -0.37 8.07 -16.30
CA PRO A 76 0.00 9.46 -16.50
C PRO A 76 -0.26 10.31 -15.24
N ASP A 77 0.55 11.34 -15.05
CA ASP A 77 0.28 12.41 -14.09
C ASP A 77 -1.00 13.20 -14.43
N ASN A 78 -1.45 14.05 -13.50
CA ASN A 78 -2.53 15.00 -13.74
C ASN A 78 -2.14 16.41 -13.25
N PRO A 79 -1.76 17.34 -14.16
CA PRO A 79 -1.73 17.22 -15.62
C PRO A 79 -0.64 16.25 -16.12
N PRO A 80 -0.81 15.66 -17.32
CA PRO A 80 0.09 14.61 -17.84
C PRO A 80 1.44 15.21 -18.28
N SER A 81 2.32 15.40 -17.32
CA SER A 81 3.70 15.88 -17.51
C SER A 81 4.74 14.78 -17.32
N GLY A 82 4.34 13.62 -16.80
CA GLY A 82 5.17 12.46 -16.55
C GLY A 82 4.33 11.20 -16.30
N GLN A 83 4.97 10.23 -15.64
CA GLN A 83 4.35 8.99 -15.17
C GLN A 83 4.44 8.93 -13.65
N ARG A 84 3.39 8.40 -13.04
CA ARG A 84 3.31 8.06 -11.62
C ARG A 84 3.12 6.56 -11.45
N THR A 85 3.56 6.03 -10.33
CA THR A 85 3.30 4.63 -9.98
C THR A 85 1.92 4.52 -9.34
N SER A 86 1.06 3.68 -9.91
CA SER A 86 -0.19 3.27 -9.28
C SER A 86 0.00 1.96 -8.55
N PHE A 87 -0.34 1.94 -7.26
CA PHE A 87 -0.43 0.73 -6.45
C PHE A 87 -1.90 0.38 -6.29
N ILE A 88 -2.29 -0.84 -6.64
CA ILE A 88 -3.70 -1.25 -6.71
C ILE A 88 -3.86 -2.57 -5.97
N THR A 89 -4.75 -2.59 -4.99
CA THR A 89 -5.18 -3.81 -4.30
C THR A 89 -6.61 -4.13 -4.70
N THR A 90 -6.84 -5.35 -5.16
CA THR A 90 -8.17 -5.86 -5.51
C THR A 90 -8.59 -6.94 -4.54
N VAL A 91 -9.82 -6.83 -4.03
CA VAL A 91 -10.38 -7.76 -3.03
C VAL A 91 -11.79 -8.18 -3.42
N PRO A 92 -12.10 -9.48 -3.46
CA PRO A 92 -13.48 -9.95 -3.50
C PRO A 92 -14.11 -9.75 -2.10
N VAL A 93 -15.11 -8.87 -2.01
CA VAL A 93 -15.75 -8.51 -0.74
C VAL A 93 -17.22 -8.89 -0.79
N GLU A 94 -17.64 -9.68 0.19
CA GLU A 94 -19.05 -10.06 0.40
C GLU A 94 -19.71 -9.17 1.45
N GLN A 95 -18.99 -8.87 2.54
CA GLN A 95 -19.50 -8.08 3.67
C GLN A 95 -18.60 -6.87 3.94
N GLN A 96 -17.40 -7.10 4.49
CA GLN A 96 -16.47 -6.03 4.84
C GLN A 96 -15.04 -6.37 4.47
N VAL A 97 -14.24 -5.33 4.26
CA VAL A 97 -12.78 -5.41 4.12
C VAL A 97 -12.17 -4.23 4.85
N ILE A 98 -11.03 -4.44 5.49
CA ILE A 98 -10.27 -3.38 6.14
C ILE A 98 -8.92 -3.31 5.46
N PHE A 99 -8.54 -2.10 5.08
CA PHE A 99 -7.22 -1.77 4.59
C PHE A 99 -6.50 -0.91 5.62
N VAL A 100 -5.27 -1.28 5.94
CA VAL A 100 -4.38 -0.48 6.78
C VAL A 100 -3.19 -0.09 5.93
N GLN A 101 -2.83 1.19 5.99
CA GLN A 101 -1.64 1.72 5.31
C GLN A 101 -0.84 2.57 6.29
N ALA A 102 0.47 2.34 6.35
CA ALA A 102 1.41 3.26 6.94
C ALA A 102 2.29 3.86 5.84
N LEU A 103 2.51 5.17 5.91
CA LEU A 103 3.33 5.93 4.97
C LEU A 103 4.39 6.68 5.76
N HIS A 104 5.65 6.49 5.41
CA HIS A 104 6.76 7.23 5.96
C HIS A 104 7.55 7.89 4.83
N TYR A 105 7.74 9.20 4.91
CA TYR A 105 8.47 9.96 3.89
C TYR A 105 9.74 10.52 4.52
N ASP A 106 10.88 10.18 3.92
CA ASP A 106 12.18 10.71 4.30
C ASP A 106 12.71 11.61 3.18
N ALA A 107 12.90 12.89 3.48
CA ALA A 107 13.46 13.85 2.54
C ALA A 107 14.98 13.72 2.38
N CYS A 108 15.67 13.06 3.32
CA CYS A 108 17.09 12.83 3.30
C CYS A 108 17.43 11.54 2.53
N GLU A 109 18.15 11.67 1.42
CA GLU A 109 18.71 10.50 0.73
C GLU A 109 19.81 9.89 1.62
N GLY A 110 19.56 8.77 2.29
CA GLY A 110 20.66 8.14 3.02
C GLY A 110 20.40 6.88 3.83
N ASN A 111 19.21 6.70 4.41
CA ASN A 111 18.98 5.53 5.28
C ASN A 111 17.68 4.80 4.88
N GLN A 112 17.83 3.58 4.36
CA GLN A 112 16.73 2.61 4.35
C GLN A 112 16.55 2.08 5.77
N VAL A 113 15.91 2.85 6.63
CA VAL A 113 15.27 2.24 7.80
C VAL A 113 13.91 1.79 7.31
N LEU A 114 13.72 0.47 7.22
CA LEU A 114 12.40 -0.06 6.96
C LEU A 114 11.64 -0.10 8.28
N GLY A 115 10.53 0.62 8.34
CA GLY A 115 9.56 0.42 9.41
C GLY A 115 8.91 -0.95 9.28
N ARG A 116 8.10 -1.31 10.28
CA ARG A 116 7.29 -2.52 10.22
C ARG A 116 5.88 -2.20 10.67
N LEU A 117 4.92 -2.47 9.78
CA LEU A 117 3.52 -2.48 10.11
C LEU A 117 3.11 -3.86 10.61
N GLU A 118 2.55 -3.91 11.81
CA GLU A 118 1.93 -5.10 12.37
C GLU A 118 0.46 -4.82 12.65
N VAL A 119 -0.41 -5.71 12.18
CA VAL A 119 -1.84 -5.62 12.44
C VAL A 119 -2.29 -6.94 13.05
N ALA A 120 -2.93 -6.86 14.21
CA ALA A 120 -3.49 -8.00 14.91
C ALA A 120 -4.99 -7.79 15.14
N GLU A 121 -5.78 -8.80 14.78
CA GLU A 121 -7.19 -8.85 15.15
C GLU A 121 -7.30 -9.28 16.61
N TRP A 122 -7.81 -8.40 17.48
CA TRP A 122 -8.00 -8.69 18.91
C TRP A 122 -9.39 -9.24 19.19
N THR A 123 -10.39 -8.63 18.56
CA THR A 123 -11.79 -9.08 18.61
C THR A 123 -12.40 -8.92 17.23
N ALA A 124 -13.66 -9.34 17.05
CA ALA A 124 -14.39 -9.12 15.81
C ALA A 124 -14.49 -7.62 15.42
N ASP A 125 -14.46 -6.73 16.42
CA ASP A 125 -14.68 -5.29 16.25
C ASP A 125 -13.45 -4.46 16.61
N THR A 126 -12.29 -5.08 16.86
CA THR A 126 -11.08 -4.36 17.29
C THR A 126 -9.82 -4.88 16.61
N LEU A 127 -9.10 -3.96 15.97
CA LEU A 127 -7.75 -4.19 15.48
C LEU A 127 -6.74 -3.48 16.37
N GLN A 128 -5.62 -4.12 16.64
CA GLN A 128 -4.42 -3.46 17.11
C GLN A 128 -3.49 -3.22 15.91
N ILE A 129 -3.09 -1.97 15.70
CA ILE A 129 -2.13 -1.57 14.69
C ILE A 129 -0.88 -1.06 15.39
N SER A 130 0.28 -1.61 15.05
CA SER A 130 1.58 -1.14 15.52
C SER A 130 2.45 -0.77 14.35
N TRP A 131 3.00 0.44 14.42
CA TRP A 131 4.02 0.95 13.52
C TRP A 131 5.34 1.01 14.27
N ASN A 132 6.33 0.26 13.80
CA ASN A 132 7.65 0.17 14.40
C ASN A 132 8.70 0.67 13.39
N HIS A 133 9.07 1.94 13.46
CA HIS A 133 10.16 2.54 12.68
C HIS A 133 11.23 3.09 13.64
N ALA A 134 12.49 3.21 13.20
CA ALA A 134 13.56 3.68 14.09
C ALA A 134 13.30 5.11 14.60
N ASP A 135 12.76 5.97 13.74
CA ASP A 135 12.44 7.37 14.08
C ASP A 135 11.07 7.56 14.74
N SER A 136 10.18 6.56 14.65
CA SER A 136 8.83 6.67 15.20
C SER A 136 8.24 5.31 15.54
N GLN A 137 7.74 5.18 16.76
CA GLN A 137 6.94 4.04 17.19
C GLN A 137 5.55 4.56 17.57
N ALA A 138 4.52 3.89 17.08
CA ALA A 138 3.15 4.23 17.44
C ALA A 138 2.28 2.98 17.45
N SER A 139 1.37 2.92 18.43
CA SER A 139 0.36 1.86 18.51
C SER A 139 -1.04 2.43 18.63
N TYR A 140 -1.99 1.80 17.95
CA TYR A 140 -3.38 2.21 17.90
C TYR A 140 -4.31 1.03 18.14
N HIS A 141 -5.44 1.29 18.80
CA HIS A 141 -6.63 0.46 18.67
C HIS A 141 -7.60 1.08 17.67
N ILE A 142 -8.09 0.26 16.75
CA ILE A 142 -9.14 0.62 15.81
C ILE A 142 -10.40 -0.13 16.20
N HIS A 143 -11.42 0.61 16.60
CA HIS A 143 -12.71 0.08 17.00
C HIS A 143 -13.72 0.24 15.85
N LEU A 144 -14.36 -0.85 15.45
CA LEU A 144 -15.30 -0.95 14.34
C LEU A 144 -16.72 -1.07 14.91
N LEU A 145 -17.33 0.06 15.26
CA LEU A 145 -18.62 0.08 15.97
C LEU A 145 -19.71 0.65 15.07
N ASP A 146 -20.75 -0.15 14.78
CA ASP A 146 -21.97 0.29 14.07
C ASP A 146 -21.71 1.05 12.75
N GLY A 147 -20.77 0.56 11.94
CA GLY A 147 -20.38 1.20 10.68
C GLY A 147 -19.54 2.47 10.83
N LYS A 148 -19.09 2.79 12.05
CA LYS A 148 -18.11 3.85 12.34
C LYS A 148 -16.77 3.23 12.70
N VAL A 149 -15.72 4.01 12.46
CA VAL A 149 -14.35 3.68 12.84
C VAL A 149 -13.89 4.69 13.87
N TYR A 150 -13.45 4.21 15.03
CA TYR A 150 -12.81 5.03 16.06
C TYR A 150 -11.36 4.60 16.23
N ILE A 151 -10.46 5.58 16.29
CA ILE A 151 -9.01 5.38 16.38
C ILE A 151 -8.55 5.90 17.73
N GLU A 152 -8.00 5.01 18.55
CA GLU A 152 -7.44 5.31 19.85
C GLU A 152 -5.92 5.14 19.78
N LYS A 153 -5.16 6.22 19.99
CA LYS A 153 -3.70 6.14 20.10
C LYS A 153 -3.31 5.68 21.50
N LEU A 154 -2.46 4.67 21.58
CA LEU A 154 -1.98 4.10 22.85
C LEU A 154 -0.65 4.70 23.29
N VAL A 155 0.32 4.75 22.38
CA VAL A 155 1.68 5.29 22.55
C VAL A 155 2.12 5.93 21.24
#